data_AF-A0A7C4W0J7-F1
#
_entry.id   AF-A0A7C4W0J7-F1
#
_cell.length_a   1.000
_cell.length_b   1.000
_cell.length_c   1.000
_cell.angle_alpha   90.00
_cell.angle_beta   90.00
_cell.angle_gamma   90.00
#
_symmetry.space_group_name_H-M   'P 1'
#
loop_
_entity.id
_entity.type
_entity.pdbx_description
1 polymer ?
#
loop_
_entity_poly.entity_id
_entity_poly.type
_entity_poly.pdbx_seq_one_letter_code
_entity_poly.pdbx_strand_id
1 'polypeptide(L)'
;MAFSAFVIVISGLTPIESIAHVMDFDVILFLIGMFSIVAVAESSGLLDSIAHLVLSRFKGTYTMLIFLSLTMGLLSSIAVNDTVALMGPPIVYSIAKSMGINPKPLFLLLAFSITIGSTTTPIGNPQNMLIAINSGMKCPFIDFMKYLSIPTIINLVVTALIVAKVYKLNGAFLGSLNEVRSHINNIRDALVASVLLIAVIVFLVVNDVMALLGLPHIENRGFIPFMVAAGGYLLVSNPRDVLRRVDWGTIVFFMTMFITMSGVWRSGVLNSLLSLFMPSKNTWPFDYFGITACSLVLSQLLSNVPFTKLFLDYMKTLGYTPSDVNSWITLAMASTIAGNLTLLGAASNIIIIEVLESRYGETVSFKEFSKIGMIVTLVNIAVYTIFILLLT
;
A
#
# COMPACT_ATOMS: atom_id res chain seq x y z
N MET A 1 -9.70 15.23 7.25
CA MET A 1 -9.74 14.35 8.44
C MET A 1 -9.61 15.10 9.75
N ALA A 2 -8.51 15.83 10.03
CA ALA A 2 -8.36 16.54 11.31
C ALA A 2 -9.54 17.47 11.67
N PHE A 3 -10.01 18.29 10.72
CA PHE A 3 -11.20 19.13 10.93
C PHE A 3 -12.47 18.30 11.18
N SER A 4 -12.66 17.20 10.43
CA SER A 4 -13.80 16.30 10.62
C SER A 4 -13.79 15.63 12.00
N ALA A 5 -12.62 15.21 12.49
CA ALA A 5 -12.44 14.67 13.82
C ALA A 5 -12.81 15.70 14.90
N PHE A 6 -12.36 16.94 14.73
CA PHE A 6 -12.71 18.06 15.63
C PHE A 6 -14.23 18.26 15.70
N VAL A 7 -14.92 18.30 14.56
CA VAL A 7 -16.39 18.42 14.50
C VAL A 7 -17.07 17.23 15.17
N ILE A 8 -16.59 16.01 14.96
CA ILE A 8 -17.14 14.78 15.55
C ILE A 8 -17.02 14.75 17.07
N VAL A 9 -15.90 15.23 17.61
CA VAL A 9 -15.68 15.30 19.06
C VAL A 9 -16.59 16.37 19.67
N ILE A 10 -16.64 17.57 19.09
CA ILE A 10 -17.47 18.67 19.63
C ILE A 10 -18.97 18.37 19.52
N SER A 11 -19.40 17.72 18.45
CA SER A 11 -20.80 17.30 18.29
C SER A 11 -21.23 16.18 19.24
N GLY A 12 -20.29 15.57 19.98
CA GLY A 12 -20.56 14.46 20.89
C GLY A 12 -20.82 13.12 20.18
N LEU A 13 -20.64 13.05 18.85
CA LEU A 13 -20.78 11.81 18.08
C LEU A 13 -19.78 10.76 18.54
N THR A 14 -18.58 11.17 18.95
CA THR A 14 -17.60 10.32 19.63
C THR A 14 -17.19 10.98 20.95
N PRO A 15 -17.64 10.45 22.10
CA PRO A 15 -17.27 10.97 23.41
C PRO A 15 -15.75 10.95 23.63
N ILE A 16 -15.21 11.97 24.30
CA ILE A 16 -13.76 12.12 24.54
C ILE A 16 -13.20 10.91 25.28
N GLU A 17 -13.95 10.36 26.21
CA GLU A 17 -13.60 9.19 27.02
C GLU A 17 -13.42 7.93 26.16
N SER A 18 -14.11 7.88 25.01
CA SER A 18 -14.03 6.75 24.08
C SER A 18 -12.91 6.88 23.04
N ILE A 19 -12.24 8.03 22.94
CA ILE A 19 -11.23 8.29 21.90
C ILE A 19 -10.09 7.28 21.98
N ALA A 20 -9.59 6.98 23.18
CA ALA A 20 -8.50 6.01 23.38
C ALA A 20 -8.88 4.58 22.89
N HIS A 21 -10.17 4.23 22.94
CA HIS A 21 -10.66 2.93 22.46
C HIS A 21 -10.93 2.90 20.96
N VAL A 22 -11.20 4.05 20.37
CA VAL A 22 -11.44 4.19 18.93
C VAL A 22 -10.14 4.24 18.13
N MET A 23 -9.07 4.77 18.73
CA MET A 23 -7.76 4.78 18.11
C MET A 23 -7.15 3.38 18.12
N ASP A 24 -6.79 2.90 16.93
CA ASP A 24 -6.08 1.63 16.78
C ASP A 24 -4.58 1.83 17.02
N PHE A 25 -4.16 1.64 18.28
CA PHE A 25 -2.77 1.77 18.67
C PHE A 25 -1.86 0.74 18.02
N ASP A 26 -2.37 -0.43 17.64
CA ASP A 26 -1.56 -1.45 16.97
C ASP A 26 -1.16 -0.97 15.57
N VAL A 27 -2.11 -0.40 14.83
CA VAL A 27 -1.81 0.26 13.54
C VAL A 27 -0.92 1.49 13.72
N ILE A 28 -1.14 2.32 14.74
CA ILE A 28 -0.30 3.52 14.96
C ILE A 28 1.15 3.13 15.25
N LEU A 29 1.38 2.15 16.14
CA LEU A 29 2.72 1.68 16.47
C LEU A 29 3.38 1.00 15.27
N PHE A 30 2.62 0.23 14.48
CA PHE A 30 3.07 -0.30 13.20
C PHE A 30 3.60 0.81 12.28
N LEU A 31 2.81 1.87 12.07
CA LEU A 31 3.19 2.98 11.19
C LEU A 31 4.44 3.68 11.70
N ILE A 32 4.53 3.96 13.00
CA ILE A 32 5.73 4.56 13.61
C ILE A 32 6.95 3.68 13.37
N GLY A 33 6.84 2.37 13.61
CA GLY A 33 7.93 1.42 13.42
C GLY A 33 8.37 1.33 11.96
N MET A 34 7.43 1.11 11.04
CA MET A 34 7.72 0.99 9.62
C MET A 34 8.25 2.29 9.02
N PHE A 35 7.64 3.45 9.30
CA PHE A 35 8.16 4.74 8.83
C PHE A 35 9.54 5.06 9.37
N SER A 36 9.86 4.61 10.59
CA SER A 36 11.22 4.76 11.12
C SER A 36 12.23 3.91 10.38
N ILE A 37 11.94 2.62 10.17
CA ILE A 37 12.83 1.69 9.44
C ILE A 37 13.03 2.18 8.00
N VAL A 38 11.93 2.60 7.37
CA VAL A 38 11.95 3.09 6.00
C VAL A 38 12.67 4.43 5.88
N ALA A 39 12.54 5.34 6.86
CA ALA A 39 13.32 6.58 6.90
C ALA A 39 14.83 6.32 6.95
N VAL A 40 15.28 5.26 7.66
CA VAL A 40 16.69 4.84 7.61
C VAL A 40 17.05 4.36 6.21
N ALA A 41 16.22 3.49 5.60
CA ALA A 41 16.44 2.94 4.27
C ALA A 41 16.53 4.02 3.18
N GLU A 42 15.65 5.02 3.23
CA GLU A 42 15.61 6.14 2.31
C GLU A 42 16.82 7.06 2.52
N SER A 43 17.08 7.51 3.75
CA SER A 43 18.21 8.41 4.03
C SER A 43 19.58 7.79 3.73
N SER A 44 19.72 6.47 3.90
CA SER A 44 20.95 5.75 3.55
C SER A 44 21.15 5.57 2.04
N GLY A 45 20.11 5.80 1.22
CA GLY A 45 20.12 5.52 -0.22
C GLY A 45 19.98 4.04 -0.56
N LEU A 46 19.46 3.21 0.37
CA LEU A 46 19.32 1.76 0.17
C LEU A 46 18.31 1.47 -0.94
N LEU A 47 17.13 2.09 -0.84
CA LEU A 47 16.02 1.82 -1.77
C LEU A 47 16.36 2.27 -3.19
N ASP A 48 16.97 3.45 -3.34
CA ASP A 48 17.48 3.95 -4.62
C ASP A 48 18.54 3.01 -5.22
N SER A 49 19.45 2.50 -4.38
CA SER A 49 20.50 1.58 -4.82
C SER A 49 19.95 0.25 -5.30
N ILE A 50 18.93 -0.31 -4.63
CA ILE A 50 18.24 -1.52 -5.09
C ILE A 50 17.57 -1.28 -6.44
N ALA A 51 16.86 -0.16 -6.59
CA ALA A 51 16.21 0.18 -7.84
C ALA A 51 17.22 0.33 -8.99
N HIS A 52 18.34 1.04 -8.77
CA HIS A 52 19.40 1.19 -9.76
C HIS A 52 20.07 -0.14 -10.13
N LEU A 53 20.38 -0.98 -9.13
CA LEU A 53 21.02 -2.28 -9.36
C LEU A 53 20.19 -3.19 -10.26
N VAL A 54 18.87 -3.19 -10.09
CA VAL A 54 17.96 -4.01 -10.90
C VAL A 54 17.78 -3.39 -12.28
N LEU A 55 17.46 -2.10 -12.34
CA LEU A 55 17.05 -1.45 -13.60
C LEU A 55 18.21 -1.24 -14.58
N SER A 56 19.43 -1.03 -14.09
CA SER A 56 20.65 -0.90 -14.93
C SER A 56 20.97 -2.14 -15.78
N ARG A 57 20.35 -3.29 -15.48
CA ARG A 57 20.58 -4.55 -16.21
C ARG A 57 19.80 -4.66 -17.51
N PHE A 58 18.78 -3.82 -17.72
CA PHE A 58 17.82 -3.99 -18.81
C PHE A 58 17.98 -2.95 -19.91
N LYS A 59 17.96 -3.42 -21.15
CA LYS A 59 18.22 -2.63 -22.37
C LYS A 59 17.05 -2.62 -23.37
N GLY A 60 15.91 -3.23 -23.05
CA GLY A 60 14.72 -3.22 -23.93
C GLY A 60 13.66 -2.27 -23.38
N THR A 61 12.88 -1.62 -24.23
CA THR A 61 11.76 -0.78 -23.76
C THR A 61 10.76 -1.60 -22.93
N TYR A 62 10.29 -2.73 -23.48
CA TYR A 62 9.36 -3.62 -22.77
C TYR A 62 9.96 -4.22 -21.50
N THR A 63 11.22 -4.67 -21.55
CA THR A 63 11.88 -5.23 -20.38
C THR A 63 12.10 -4.16 -19.31
N MET A 64 12.50 -2.95 -19.68
CA MET A 64 12.62 -1.82 -18.76
C MET A 64 11.29 -1.52 -18.07
N LEU A 65 10.18 -1.44 -18.81
CA LEU A 65 8.86 -1.19 -18.21
C LEU A 65 8.43 -2.31 -17.26
N ILE A 66 8.62 -3.57 -17.65
CA ILE A 66 8.29 -4.72 -16.81
C ILE A 66 9.12 -4.72 -15.53
N PHE A 67 10.44 -4.52 -15.63
CA PHE A 67 11.31 -4.51 -14.46
C PHE A 67 11.14 -3.25 -13.61
N LEU A 68 10.80 -2.11 -14.20
CA LEU A 68 10.40 -0.91 -13.45
C LEU A 68 9.15 -1.20 -12.61
N SER A 69 8.11 -1.76 -13.25
CA SER A 69 6.87 -2.15 -12.57
C SER A 69 7.11 -3.15 -11.45
N LEU A 70 7.84 -4.24 -11.74
CA LEU A 70 8.17 -5.27 -10.75
C LEU A 70 9.00 -4.70 -9.60
N THR A 71 10.03 -3.90 -9.90
CA THR A 71 10.92 -3.36 -8.86
C THR A 71 10.16 -2.39 -7.94
N MET A 72 9.42 -1.43 -8.51
CA MET A 72 8.69 -0.45 -7.71
C MET A 72 7.51 -1.08 -6.95
N GLY A 73 6.80 -2.02 -7.58
CA GLY A 73 5.74 -2.76 -6.92
C GLY A 73 6.25 -3.65 -5.78
N LEU A 74 7.33 -4.40 -5.97
CA LEU A 74 7.89 -5.26 -4.92
C LEU A 74 8.59 -4.45 -3.82
N LEU A 75 9.19 -3.30 -4.13
CA LEU A 75 9.67 -2.39 -3.09
C LEU A 75 8.48 -1.85 -2.26
N SER A 76 7.35 -1.56 -2.90
CA SER A 76 6.13 -1.10 -2.21
C SER A 76 5.57 -2.13 -1.24
N SER A 77 5.71 -3.44 -1.55
CA SER A 77 5.25 -4.51 -0.66
C SER A 77 6.08 -4.64 0.63
N ILE A 78 7.26 -4.01 0.71
CA ILE A 78 8.13 -4.07 1.90
C ILE A 78 8.36 -2.69 2.56
N ALA A 79 8.33 -1.61 1.79
CA ALA A 79 8.74 -0.26 2.21
C ALA A 79 7.58 0.74 2.35
N VAL A 80 6.34 0.25 2.34
CA VAL A 80 5.10 1.05 2.32
C VAL A 80 4.94 1.87 1.02
N ASN A 81 3.73 1.86 0.47
CA ASN A 81 3.35 2.52 -0.78
C ASN A 81 3.81 3.99 -0.86
N ASP A 82 3.56 4.78 0.19
CA ASP A 82 3.81 6.22 0.20
C ASP A 82 5.30 6.58 0.09
N THR A 83 6.18 5.76 0.70
CA THR A 83 7.63 5.95 0.58
C THR A 83 8.10 5.74 -0.86
N VAL A 84 7.64 4.66 -1.49
CA VAL A 84 8.02 4.36 -2.87
C VAL A 84 7.49 5.43 -3.83
N ALA A 85 6.34 6.03 -3.49
CA ALA A 85 5.75 7.14 -4.23
C ALA A 85 6.59 8.43 -4.15
N LEU A 86 7.33 8.66 -3.06
CA LEU A 86 8.23 9.81 -2.90
C LEU A 86 9.59 9.59 -3.60
N MET A 87 10.18 8.41 -3.48
CA MET A 87 11.50 8.10 -4.06
C MET A 87 11.45 7.70 -5.53
N GLY A 88 10.35 7.10 -5.98
CA GLY A 88 10.19 6.57 -7.34
C GLY A 88 10.28 7.64 -8.45
N PRO A 89 9.63 8.82 -8.32
CA PRO A 89 9.61 9.85 -9.36
C PRO A 89 10.97 10.24 -9.95
N PRO A 90 12.04 10.55 -9.17
CA PRO A 90 13.34 10.87 -9.76
C PRO A 90 13.96 9.71 -10.55
N ILE A 91 13.78 8.46 -10.10
CA ILE A 91 14.27 7.26 -10.79
C ILE A 91 13.55 7.12 -12.13
N VAL A 92 12.22 7.21 -12.09
CA VAL A 92 11.32 7.05 -13.24
C VAL A 92 11.53 8.16 -14.26
N TYR A 93 11.72 9.41 -13.82
CA TYR A 93 12.06 10.53 -14.67
C TYR A 93 13.40 10.34 -15.37
N SER A 94 14.42 9.89 -14.64
CA SER A 94 15.73 9.62 -15.22
C SER A 94 15.68 8.53 -16.29
N ILE A 95 14.87 7.49 -16.07
CA ILE A 95 14.64 6.44 -17.06
C ILE A 95 13.93 7.01 -18.29
N ALA A 96 12.86 7.80 -18.10
CA ALA A 96 12.15 8.44 -19.21
C ALA A 96 13.08 9.29 -20.09
N LYS A 97 13.96 10.09 -19.44
CA LYS A 97 14.97 10.89 -20.14
C LYS A 97 15.96 10.02 -20.91
N SER A 98 16.47 8.95 -20.31
CA SER A 98 17.39 8.01 -20.96
C SER A 98 16.76 7.29 -22.15
N MET A 99 15.44 7.04 -22.09
CA MET A 99 14.65 6.42 -23.15
C MET A 99 14.23 7.42 -24.24
N GLY A 100 14.41 8.72 -24.02
CA GLY A 100 13.96 9.76 -24.95
C GLY A 100 12.43 9.83 -25.10
N ILE A 101 11.67 9.42 -24.08
CA ILE A 101 10.20 9.43 -24.10
C ILE A 101 9.65 10.45 -23.11
N ASN A 102 8.39 10.85 -23.30
CA ASN A 102 7.68 11.66 -22.31
C ASN A 102 7.60 10.88 -20.97
N PRO A 103 7.79 11.54 -19.81
CA PRO A 103 7.77 10.87 -18.49
C PRO A 103 6.39 10.37 -18.06
N LYS A 104 5.28 10.92 -18.59
CA LYS A 104 3.90 10.59 -18.14
C LYS A 104 3.58 9.09 -18.10
N PRO A 105 3.85 8.28 -19.15
CA PRO A 105 3.54 6.85 -19.13
C PRO A 105 4.27 6.11 -18.00
N LEU A 106 5.49 6.55 -17.70
CA LEU A 106 6.36 5.96 -16.70
C LEU A 106 5.90 6.34 -15.28
N PHE A 107 5.41 7.57 -15.08
CA PHE A 107 4.80 8.00 -13.83
C PHE A 107 3.45 7.31 -13.57
N LEU A 108 2.65 7.10 -14.62
CA LEU A 108 1.44 6.29 -14.51
C LEU A 108 1.75 4.83 -14.18
N LEU A 109 2.76 4.26 -14.83
CA LEU A 109 3.23 2.92 -14.51
C LEU A 109 3.71 2.84 -13.06
N LEU A 110 4.47 3.82 -12.59
CA LEU A 110 4.91 3.92 -11.19
C LEU A 110 3.70 3.90 -10.24
N ALA A 111 2.75 4.81 -10.43
CA ALA A 111 1.56 4.92 -9.58
C ALA A 111 0.78 3.61 -9.50
N PHE A 112 0.51 2.99 -10.65
CA PHE A 112 -0.22 1.72 -10.67
C PHE A 112 0.57 0.58 -10.05
N SER A 113 1.88 0.49 -10.32
CA SER A 113 2.73 -0.61 -9.86
C SER A 113 2.91 -0.61 -8.35
N ILE A 114 3.11 0.56 -7.75
CA ILE A 114 3.27 0.69 -6.30
C ILE A 114 1.98 0.23 -5.58
N THR A 115 0.81 0.64 -6.07
CA THR A 115 -0.47 0.21 -5.52
C THR A 115 -0.68 -1.30 -5.69
N ILE A 116 -0.45 -1.84 -6.90
CA ILE A 116 -0.60 -3.28 -7.17
C ILE A 116 0.35 -4.10 -6.30
N GLY A 117 1.61 -3.69 -6.20
CA GLY A 117 2.63 -4.36 -5.40
C GLY A 117 2.33 -4.37 -3.90
N SER A 118 1.80 -3.25 -3.38
CA SER A 118 1.44 -3.14 -1.97
C SER A 118 0.36 -4.13 -1.52
N THR A 119 -0.42 -4.69 -2.45
CA THR A 119 -1.45 -5.71 -2.18
C THR A 119 -0.85 -7.02 -1.65
N THR A 120 0.40 -7.34 -1.98
CA THR A 120 0.99 -8.65 -1.66
C THR A 120 1.14 -8.93 -0.16
N THR A 121 1.37 -7.90 0.66
CA THR A 121 1.68 -8.07 2.09
C THR A 121 0.81 -7.14 2.96
N PRO A 122 0.64 -7.47 4.25
CA PRO A 122 0.06 -6.54 5.22
C PRO A 122 0.86 -5.24 5.37
N ILE A 123 2.18 -5.31 5.15
CA ILE A 123 3.09 -4.19 5.38
C ILE A 123 2.98 -3.14 4.26
N GLY A 124 2.66 -3.58 3.05
CA GLY A 124 2.77 -2.74 1.86
C GLY A 124 1.93 -1.47 1.90
N ASN A 125 0.82 -1.47 2.65
CA ASN A 125 0.05 -0.26 2.88
C ASN A 125 -0.75 -0.31 4.21
N PRO A 126 -1.17 0.84 4.74
CA PRO A 126 -1.85 0.87 6.04
C PRO A 126 -3.21 0.18 6.05
N GLN A 127 -3.97 0.19 4.95
CA GLN A 127 -5.28 -0.48 4.91
C GLN A 127 -5.14 -2.01 4.99
N ASN A 128 -4.11 -2.59 4.38
CA ASN A 128 -3.83 -4.02 4.46
C ASN A 128 -3.40 -4.41 5.87
N MET A 129 -2.60 -3.58 6.53
CA MET A 129 -2.24 -3.79 7.92
C MET A 129 -3.48 -3.72 8.83
N LEU A 130 -4.36 -2.74 8.61
CA LEU A 130 -5.60 -2.60 9.34
C LEU A 130 -6.46 -3.87 9.24
N ILE A 131 -6.56 -4.47 8.05
CA ILE A 131 -7.25 -5.75 7.85
C ILE A 131 -6.51 -6.87 8.56
N ALA A 132 -5.20 -6.98 8.43
CA ALA A 132 -4.39 -8.03 9.05
C ALA A 132 -4.49 -8.05 10.58
N ILE A 133 -4.66 -6.89 11.21
CA ILE A 133 -4.86 -6.75 12.65
C ILE A 133 -6.35 -6.97 13.00
N ASN A 134 -7.26 -6.20 12.40
CA ASN A 134 -8.64 -6.12 12.87
C ASN A 134 -9.53 -7.28 12.43
N SER A 135 -9.19 -7.99 11.36
CA SER A 135 -9.93 -9.19 10.96
C SER A 135 -9.82 -10.32 11.98
N GLY A 136 -8.78 -10.30 12.82
CA GLY A 136 -8.45 -11.39 13.73
C GLY A 136 -7.90 -12.64 13.05
N MET A 137 -7.59 -12.59 11.74
CA MET A 137 -7.01 -13.72 10.99
C MET A 137 -5.84 -14.34 11.76
N LYS A 138 -5.75 -15.67 11.74
CA LYS A 138 -4.75 -16.41 12.52
C LYS A 138 -3.32 -16.21 11.98
N CYS A 139 -3.15 -16.15 10.66
CA CYS A 139 -1.85 -16.04 10.00
C CYS A 139 -1.88 -15.07 8.81
N PRO A 140 -2.17 -13.77 9.05
CA PRO A 140 -2.43 -12.80 7.99
C PRO A 140 -1.26 -12.64 7.02
N PHE A 141 -0.01 -12.63 7.46
CA PHE A 141 1.11 -12.46 6.55
C PHE A 141 1.22 -13.64 5.59
N ILE A 142 1.10 -14.86 6.12
CA ILE A 142 1.10 -16.08 5.30
C ILE A 142 -0.10 -16.11 4.36
N ASP A 143 -1.30 -15.78 4.85
CA ASP A 143 -2.53 -15.76 4.04
C ASP A 143 -2.42 -14.74 2.90
N PHE A 144 -1.97 -13.51 3.17
CA PHE A 144 -1.71 -12.50 2.14
C PHE A 144 -0.74 -13.03 1.08
N MET A 145 0.41 -13.57 1.51
CA MET A 145 1.39 -14.10 0.58
C MET A 145 0.84 -15.27 -0.26
N LYS A 146 0.10 -16.19 0.37
CA LYS A 146 -0.49 -17.36 -0.30
C LYS A 146 -1.47 -16.96 -1.39
N TYR A 147 -2.37 -16.04 -1.11
CA TYR A 147 -3.46 -15.68 -2.03
C TYR A 147 -3.08 -14.56 -3.02
N LEU A 148 -2.17 -13.65 -2.65
CA LEU A 148 -1.95 -12.40 -3.39
C LEU A 148 -0.61 -12.34 -4.13
N SER A 149 0.42 -13.12 -3.77
CA SER A 149 1.76 -12.98 -4.38
C SER A 149 1.78 -13.24 -5.89
N ILE A 150 1.31 -14.41 -6.32
CA ILE A 150 1.32 -14.81 -7.73
C ILE A 150 0.47 -13.87 -8.60
N PRO A 151 -0.80 -13.59 -8.26
CA PRO A 151 -1.60 -12.66 -9.06
C PRO A 151 -1.03 -11.24 -9.05
N THR A 152 -0.37 -10.80 -7.96
CA THR A 152 0.32 -9.50 -7.95
C THR A 152 1.44 -9.44 -8.98
N ILE A 153 2.32 -10.45 -9.03
CA ILE A 153 3.43 -10.49 -10.00
C ILE A 153 2.89 -10.46 -11.44
N ILE A 154 1.85 -11.24 -11.72
CA ILE A 154 1.19 -11.25 -13.03
C ILE A 154 0.64 -9.85 -13.36
N ASN A 155 -0.05 -9.21 -12.41
CA ASN A 155 -0.62 -7.88 -12.59
C ASN A 155 0.44 -6.79 -12.80
N LEU A 156 1.60 -6.87 -12.15
CA LEU A 156 2.71 -5.96 -12.39
C LEU A 156 3.24 -6.07 -13.83
N VAL A 157 3.40 -7.30 -14.33
CA VAL A 157 3.81 -7.55 -15.72
C VAL A 157 2.74 -7.05 -16.69
N VAL A 158 1.48 -7.44 -16.48
CA VAL A 158 0.36 -7.07 -17.36
C VAL A 158 0.16 -5.56 -17.39
N THR A 159 0.26 -4.88 -16.25
CA THR A 159 0.15 -3.42 -16.17
C THR A 159 1.25 -2.73 -16.99
N ALA A 160 2.49 -3.21 -16.91
CA ALA A 160 3.57 -2.68 -17.75
C ALA A 160 3.27 -2.85 -19.25
N LEU A 161 2.71 -3.99 -19.66
CA LEU A 161 2.32 -4.25 -21.04
C LEU A 161 1.13 -3.37 -21.49
N ILE A 162 0.14 -3.15 -20.62
CA ILE A 162 -0.99 -2.25 -20.89
C ILE A 162 -0.47 -0.83 -21.15
N VAL A 163 0.38 -0.30 -20.26
CA VAL A 163 0.95 1.04 -20.41
C VAL A 163 1.78 1.13 -21.70
N ALA A 164 2.63 0.13 -21.96
CA ALA A 164 3.42 0.08 -23.20
C ALA A 164 2.53 0.13 -24.46
N LYS A 165 1.45 -0.64 -24.47
CA LYS A 165 0.52 -0.72 -25.60
C LYS A 165 -0.29 0.56 -25.78
N VAL A 166 -0.83 1.14 -24.70
CA VAL A 166 -1.64 2.36 -24.73
C VAL A 166 -0.83 3.54 -25.25
N TYR A 167 0.42 3.68 -24.79
CA TYR A 167 1.31 4.76 -25.21
C TYR A 167 2.19 4.41 -26.42
N LYS A 168 1.97 3.24 -27.06
CA LYS A 168 2.72 2.77 -28.24
C LYS A 168 4.24 2.85 -28.05
N LEU A 169 4.72 2.45 -26.87
CA LEU A 169 6.15 2.46 -26.52
C LEU A 169 6.86 1.31 -27.23
N ASN A 170 7.19 1.54 -28.51
CA ASN A 170 7.87 0.60 -29.39
C ASN A 170 9.23 1.19 -29.78
N GLY A 171 10.32 0.66 -29.23
CA GLY A 171 11.66 1.11 -29.59
C GLY A 171 12.77 0.28 -28.95
N ALA A 172 13.93 0.25 -29.59
CA ALA A 172 15.15 -0.28 -29.00
C ALA A 172 15.72 0.77 -28.02
N PHE A 173 15.74 0.45 -26.73
CA PHE A 173 16.42 1.27 -25.74
C PHE A 173 17.93 1.03 -25.85
N LEU A 174 18.62 1.88 -26.59
CA LEU A 174 20.08 1.80 -26.75
C LEU A 174 20.84 2.57 -25.65
N GLY A 175 20.10 3.17 -24.71
CA GLY A 175 20.64 3.95 -23.60
C GLY A 175 21.26 3.07 -22.52
N SER A 176 22.27 3.62 -21.86
CA SER A 176 22.79 3.07 -20.62
C SER A 176 22.29 3.93 -19.46
N LEU A 177 21.73 3.30 -18.42
CA LEU A 177 21.40 3.99 -17.16
C LEU A 177 22.65 4.38 -16.35
N ASN A 178 23.86 4.27 -16.92
CA ASN A 178 25.13 4.59 -16.25
C ASN A 178 25.23 6.04 -15.74
N GLU A 179 24.40 6.97 -16.23
CA GLU A 179 24.36 8.33 -15.70
C GLU A 179 23.64 8.46 -14.36
N VAL A 180 22.79 7.49 -13.98
CA VAL A 180 22.14 7.51 -12.68
C VAL A 180 23.05 6.87 -11.64
N ARG A 181 23.91 7.69 -11.05
CA ARG A 181 24.75 7.28 -9.92
C ARG A 181 23.85 6.99 -8.72
N SER A 182 23.65 5.72 -8.39
CA SER A 182 23.22 5.35 -7.04
C SER A 182 24.31 5.73 -6.06
N HIS A 183 23.99 6.58 -5.09
CA HIS A 183 24.90 6.90 -4.01
C HIS A 183 24.32 6.32 -2.73
N ILE A 184 24.94 5.24 -2.22
CA ILE A 184 24.72 4.86 -0.84
C ILE A 184 25.39 5.95 0.00
N ASN A 185 24.57 6.79 0.62
CA ASN A 185 25.07 7.90 1.43
C ASN A 185 25.77 7.39 2.69
N ASN A 186 25.27 6.29 3.25
CA ASN A 186 25.84 5.65 4.43
C ASN A 186 25.66 4.12 4.36
N ILE A 187 26.77 3.40 4.14
CA ILE A 187 26.79 1.93 4.04
C ILE A 187 26.32 1.27 5.34
N ARG A 188 26.70 1.81 6.49
CA ARG A 188 26.33 1.25 7.79
C ARG A 188 24.82 1.34 7.96
N ASP A 189 24.24 2.51 7.74
CA ASP A 189 22.80 2.72 7.90
C ASP A 189 22.00 1.93 6.84
N ALA A 190 22.53 1.75 5.63
CA ALA A 190 21.92 0.90 4.60
C ALA A 190 21.90 -0.59 5.00
N LEU A 191 22.97 -1.09 5.61
CA LEU A 191 23.01 -2.44 6.17
C LEU A 191 22.03 -2.58 7.34
N VAL A 192 22.00 -1.61 8.26
CA VAL A 192 21.05 -1.60 9.38
C VAL A 192 19.62 -1.62 8.84
N ALA A 193 19.26 -0.73 7.91
CA ALA A 193 17.93 -0.71 7.30
C ALA A 193 17.56 -2.04 6.63
N SER A 194 18.48 -2.65 5.89
CA SER A 194 18.27 -3.97 5.27
C SER A 194 17.96 -5.04 6.31
N VAL A 195 18.73 -5.07 7.40
CA VAL A 195 18.52 -6.01 8.51
C VAL A 195 17.18 -5.76 9.19
N LEU A 196 16.81 -4.49 9.43
CA LEU A 196 15.54 -4.14 10.07
C LEU A 196 14.33 -4.52 9.21
N LEU A 197 14.35 -4.25 7.91
CA LEU A 197 13.28 -4.65 6.98
C LEU A 197 13.12 -6.18 6.94
N ILE A 198 14.23 -6.91 6.84
CA ILE A 198 14.22 -8.38 6.86
C ILE A 198 13.72 -8.90 8.22
N ALA A 199 14.17 -8.30 9.32
CA ALA A 199 13.76 -8.69 10.66
C ALA A 199 12.25 -8.53 10.89
N VAL A 200 11.65 -7.44 10.40
CA VAL A 200 10.19 -7.26 10.46
C VAL A 200 9.46 -8.39 9.73
N ILE A 201 9.85 -8.68 8.49
CA ILE A 201 9.23 -9.74 7.69
C ILE A 201 9.38 -11.09 8.39
N VAL A 202 10.60 -11.42 8.84
CA VAL A 202 10.89 -12.67 9.54
C VAL A 202 10.06 -12.78 10.82
N PHE A 203 10.01 -11.74 11.66
CA PHE A 203 9.24 -11.79 12.90
C PHE A 203 7.73 -11.89 12.66
N LEU A 204 7.18 -11.24 11.63
CA LEU A 204 5.77 -11.39 11.27
C LEU A 204 5.46 -12.82 10.78
N VAL A 205 6.31 -13.39 9.93
CA VAL A 205 6.16 -14.78 9.47
C VAL A 205 6.29 -15.77 10.63
N VAL A 206 7.29 -15.59 11.49
CA VAL A 206 7.48 -16.44 12.67
C VAL A 206 6.27 -16.34 13.60
N ASN A 207 5.75 -15.13 13.83
CA ASN A 207 4.55 -14.91 14.63
C ASN A 207 3.33 -15.68 14.08
N ASP A 208 3.14 -15.65 12.76
CA ASP A 208 2.09 -16.40 12.08
C ASP A 208 2.28 -17.92 12.21
N VAL A 209 3.51 -18.42 12.05
CA VAL A 209 3.82 -19.84 12.24
C VAL A 209 3.57 -20.27 13.68
N MET A 210 3.96 -19.46 14.67
CA MET A 210 3.70 -19.72 16.08
C MET A 210 2.19 -19.76 16.36
N ALA A 211 1.42 -18.81 15.81
CA ALA A 211 -0.03 -18.82 15.91
C ALA A 211 -0.61 -20.11 15.33
N LEU A 212 -0.19 -20.52 14.12
CA LEU A 212 -0.62 -21.76 13.47
C LEU A 212 -0.38 -23.00 14.34
N LEU A 213 0.82 -23.10 14.94
CA LEU A 213 1.21 -24.19 15.84
C LEU A 213 0.54 -24.12 17.23
N GLY A 214 -0.23 -23.07 17.53
CA GLY A 214 -0.84 -22.86 18.84
C GLY A 214 0.15 -22.49 19.94
N LEU A 215 1.32 -21.98 19.56
CA LEU A 215 2.35 -21.50 20.47
C LEU A 215 2.06 -20.05 20.92
N PRO A 216 2.66 -19.59 22.03
CA PRO A 216 2.57 -18.19 22.46
C PRO A 216 3.05 -17.25 21.34
N HIS A 217 2.21 -16.31 20.94
CA HIS A 217 2.50 -15.37 19.86
C HIS A 217 2.00 -13.97 20.24
N ILE A 218 2.42 -12.96 19.48
CA ILE A 218 2.03 -11.57 19.69
C ILE A 218 0.71 -11.31 18.96
N GLU A 219 -0.34 -11.01 19.72
CA GLU A 219 -1.66 -10.64 19.18
C GLU A 219 -1.65 -9.23 18.56
N ASN A 220 -0.99 -8.28 19.23
CA ASN A 220 -0.77 -6.91 18.74
C ASN A 220 0.39 -6.87 17.75
N ARG A 221 0.14 -7.35 16.53
CA ARG A 221 1.16 -7.57 15.49
C ARG A 221 1.84 -6.27 15.05
N GLY A 222 1.15 -5.14 15.12
CA GLY A 222 1.73 -3.83 14.84
C GLY A 222 2.82 -3.39 15.81
N PHE A 223 2.88 -4.02 17.00
CA PHE A 223 4.00 -3.84 17.93
C PHE A 223 5.32 -4.40 17.40
N ILE A 224 5.30 -5.37 16.49
CA ILE A 224 6.52 -6.03 15.97
C ILE A 224 7.42 -5.01 15.25
N PRO A 225 6.97 -4.27 14.21
CA PRO A 225 7.82 -3.27 13.56
C PRO A 225 8.26 -2.15 14.49
N PHE A 226 7.41 -1.75 15.43
CA PHE A 226 7.76 -0.74 16.42
C PHE A 226 8.96 -1.17 17.28
N MET A 227 8.93 -2.39 17.81
CA MET A 227 10.03 -2.92 18.62
C MET A 227 11.30 -3.17 17.82
N VAL A 228 11.18 -3.62 16.56
CA VAL A 228 12.32 -3.74 15.65
C VAL A 228 12.96 -2.38 15.40
N ALA A 229 12.16 -1.34 15.11
CA ALA A 229 12.67 0.02 14.93
C ALA A 229 13.35 0.55 16.20
N ALA A 230 12.72 0.35 17.36
CA ALA A 230 13.25 0.78 18.65
C ALA A 230 14.64 0.17 18.96
N GLY A 231 14.81 -1.14 18.73
CA GLY A 231 16.11 -1.79 18.84
C GLY A 231 17.10 -1.31 17.77
N GLY A 232 16.61 -1.07 16.55
CA GLY A 232 17.39 -0.57 15.42
C GLY A 232 18.02 0.79 15.66
N TYR A 233 17.37 1.69 16.40
CA TYR A 233 17.92 3.01 16.73
C TYR A 233 19.28 2.94 17.45
N LEU A 234 19.59 1.86 18.17
CA LEU A 234 20.90 1.68 18.80
C LEU A 234 22.02 1.50 17.77
N LEU A 235 21.69 1.03 16.57
CA LEU A 235 22.63 0.67 15.52
C LEU A 235 22.77 1.76 14.45
N VAL A 236 21.78 2.65 14.32
CA VAL A 236 21.78 3.75 13.35
C VAL A 236 22.74 4.86 13.76
N SER A 237 23.40 5.47 12.78
CA SER A 237 24.40 6.52 13.00
C SER A 237 23.82 7.79 13.64
N ASN A 238 22.62 8.21 13.23
CA ASN A 238 21.94 9.39 13.80
C ASN A 238 20.44 9.15 14.05
N PRO A 239 20.06 8.57 15.20
CA PRO A 239 18.67 8.24 15.50
C PRO A 239 17.73 9.45 15.54
N ARG A 240 18.24 10.61 15.93
CA ARG A 240 17.45 11.86 15.96
C ARG A 240 17.08 12.32 14.55
N ASP A 241 17.97 12.14 13.58
CA ASP A 241 17.68 12.45 12.18
C ASP A 241 16.61 11.51 11.62
N VAL A 242 16.67 10.21 11.95
CA VAL A 242 15.63 9.25 11.59
C VAL A 242 14.27 9.68 12.12
N LEU A 243 14.18 10.00 13.41
CA LEU A 243 12.92 10.44 14.03
C LEU A 243 12.36 11.72 13.40
N ARG A 244 13.22 12.61 12.89
CA ARG A 244 12.78 13.81 12.17
C ARG A 244 12.23 13.51 10.79
N ARG A 245 12.67 12.42 10.16
CA ARG A 245 12.25 11.98 8.82
C ARG A 245 10.99 11.12 8.84
N VAL A 246 10.58 10.61 10.00
CA VAL A 246 9.30 9.92 10.15
C VAL A 246 8.15 10.84 9.71
N ASP A 247 7.21 10.29 8.94
CA ASP A 247 6.02 11.02 8.51
C ASP A 247 4.99 11.13 9.64
N TRP A 248 5.25 12.06 10.56
CA TRP A 248 4.36 12.41 11.67
C TRP A 248 3.02 12.98 11.17
N GLY A 249 3.00 13.60 9.99
CA GLY A 249 1.78 14.11 9.38
C GLY A 249 0.80 12.99 9.09
N THR A 250 1.28 11.92 8.47
CA THR A 250 0.50 10.71 8.22
C THR A 250 0.07 10.05 9.53
N ILE A 251 0.93 9.93 10.53
CA ILE A 251 0.54 9.37 11.84
C ILE A 251 -0.63 10.16 12.49
N VAL A 252 -0.56 11.49 12.48
CA VAL A 252 -1.66 12.36 12.96
C VAL A 252 -2.91 12.22 12.11
N PHE A 253 -2.75 12.09 10.79
CA PHE A 253 -3.86 11.81 9.90
C PHE A 253 -4.58 10.51 10.29
N PHE A 254 -3.86 9.42 10.58
CA PHE A 254 -4.46 8.15 11.02
C PHE A 254 -5.20 8.26 12.35
N MET A 255 -4.60 8.92 13.35
CA MET A 255 -5.26 9.16 14.64
C MET A 255 -6.58 9.90 14.46
N THR A 256 -6.58 10.99 13.69
CA THR A 256 -7.80 11.76 13.41
C THR A 256 -8.78 11.03 12.49
N MET A 257 -8.28 10.18 11.58
CA MET A 257 -9.09 9.34 10.71
C MET A 257 -9.86 8.29 11.52
N PHE A 258 -9.26 7.63 12.51
CA PHE A 258 -9.97 6.68 13.37
C PHE A 258 -11.12 7.34 14.14
N ILE A 259 -10.87 8.51 14.72
CA ILE A 259 -11.92 9.33 15.37
C ILE A 259 -13.02 9.68 14.37
N THR A 260 -12.63 10.13 13.17
CA THR A 260 -13.58 10.52 12.13
C THR A 260 -14.45 9.32 11.71
N MET A 261 -13.84 8.16 11.47
CA MET A 261 -14.55 6.96 11.05
C MET A 261 -15.46 6.43 12.15
N SER A 262 -15.12 6.58 13.43
CA SER A 262 -16.05 6.24 14.51
C SER A 262 -17.28 7.12 14.54
N GLY A 263 -17.13 8.44 14.34
CA GLY A 263 -18.28 9.35 14.22
C GLY A 263 -19.16 9.04 13.01
N VAL A 264 -18.55 8.76 11.84
CA VAL A 264 -19.26 8.35 10.63
C VAL A 264 -19.99 7.01 10.82
N TRP A 265 -19.36 6.05 11.49
CA TRP A 265 -19.97 4.77 11.82
C TRP A 265 -21.16 4.93 12.77
N ARG A 266 -20.99 5.67 13.87
CA ARG A 266 -22.02 5.91 14.88
C ARG A 266 -23.21 6.72 14.34
N SER A 267 -23.00 7.59 13.36
CA SER A 267 -24.09 8.33 12.73
C SER A 267 -24.96 7.47 11.82
N GLY A 268 -24.46 6.32 11.37
CA GLY A 268 -25.14 5.41 10.45
C GLY A 268 -25.34 5.96 9.04
N VAL A 269 -24.72 7.09 8.69
CA VAL A 269 -24.94 7.79 7.42
C VAL A 269 -24.63 6.94 6.18
N LEU A 270 -23.71 5.99 6.30
CA LEU A 270 -23.32 5.08 5.21
C LEU A 270 -24.03 3.72 5.26
N ASN A 271 -24.82 3.42 6.29
CA ASN A 271 -25.41 2.09 6.47
C ASN A 271 -26.37 1.75 5.33
N SER A 272 -27.20 2.70 4.89
CA SER A 272 -28.12 2.48 3.76
C SER A 272 -27.36 2.16 2.47
N LEU A 273 -26.26 2.89 2.21
CA LEU A 273 -25.44 2.67 1.02
C LEU A 273 -24.71 1.32 1.08
N LEU A 274 -24.15 0.96 2.23
CA LEU A 274 -23.52 -0.34 2.45
C LEU A 274 -24.51 -1.50 2.28
N SER A 275 -25.70 -1.39 2.88
CA SER A 275 -26.75 -2.40 2.79
C SER A 275 -27.33 -2.57 1.39
N LEU A 276 -27.25 -1.54 0.54
CA LEU A 276 -27.67 -1.64 -0.86
C LEU A 276 -26.76 -2.59 -1.65
N PHE A 277 -25.45 -2.52 -1.41
CA PHE A 277 -24.49 -3.39 -2.10
C PHE A 277 -24.33 -4.75 -1.42
N MET A 278 -24.42 -4.81 -0.09
CA MET A 278 -24.14 -6.02 0.67
C MET A 278 -25.03 -6.13 1.92
N PRO A 279 -26.32 -6.50 1.78
CA PRO A 279 -27.31 -6.46 2.87
C PRO A 279 -27.07 -7.51 3.98
N SER A 280 -26.45 -8.63 3.62
CA SER A 280 -26.14 -9.73 4.52
C SER A 280 -24.81 -10.38 4.13
N LYS A 281 -24.20 -11.14 5.04
CA LYS A 281 -23.15 -12.09 4.68
C LYS A 281 -23.73 -13.08 3.65
N ASN A 282 -23.11 -13.21 2.48
CA ASN A 282 -23.51 -14.17 1.46
C ASN A 282 -22.65 -15.44 1.60
N THR A 283 -22.91 -16.40 0.72
CA THR A 283 -22.04 -17.56 0.55
C THR A 283 -20.95 -17.26 -0.46
N TRP A 284 -19.80 -17.92 -0.31
CA TRP A 284 -18.79 -17.93 -1.36
C TRP A 284 -19.36 -18.56 -2.64
N PRO A 285 -19.15 -17.99 -3.85
CA PRO A 285 -18.30 -16.85 -4.20
C PRO A 285 -19.03 -15.49 -4.28
N PHE A 286 -20.31 -15.38 -3.92
CA PHE A 286 -21.05 -14.12 -4.01
C PHE A 286 -20.48 -13.02 -3.10
N ASP A 287 -19.94 -13.42 -1.95
CA ASP A 287 -19.18 -12.55 -1.05
C ASP A 287 -18.04 -11.81 -1.76
N TYR A 288 -17.29 -12.52 -2.61
CA TYR A 288 -16.18 -11.94 -3.35
C TYR A 288 -16.63 -10.74 -4.20
N PHE A 289 -17.72 -10.93 -4.94
CA PHE A 289 -18.25 -9.90 -5.84
C PHE A 289 -18.86 -8.73 -5.06
N GLY A 290 -19.57 -8.99 -3.96
CA GLY A 290 -20.14 -7.95 -3.10
C GLY A 290 -19.06 -7.06 -2.49
N ILE A 291 -18.03 -7.66 -1.89
CA ILE A 291 -16.89 -6.94 -1.28
C ILE A 291 -16.13 -6.15 -2.36
N THR A 292 -15.89 -6.76 -3.52
CA THR A 292 -15.17 -6.10 -4.62
C THR A 292 -15.95 -4.90 -5.17
N ALA A 293 -17.26 -5.04 -5.40
CA ALA A 293 -18.10 -3.96 -5.89
C ALA A 293 -18.19 -2.79 -4.90
N CYS A 294 -18.39 -3.09 -3.60
CA CYS A 294 -18.36 -2.07 -2.54
C CYS A 294 -17.04 -1.31 -2.54
N SER A 295 -15.92 -2.04 -2.60
CA SER A 295 -14.58 -1.46 -2.56
C SER A 295 -14.29 -0.57 -3.76
N LEU A 296 -14.68 -1.00 -4.97
CA LEU A 296 -14.48 -0.21 -6.18
C LEU A 296 -15.21 1.13 -6.15
N VAL A 297 -16.42 1.17 -5.58
CA VAL A 297 -17.26 2.37 -5.57
C VAL A 297 -16.95 3.26 -4.37
N LEU A 298 -17.05 2.71 -3.15
CA LEU A 298 -17.01 3.49 -1.92
C LEU A 298 -15.60 3.96 -1.56
N SER A 299 -14.57 3.21 -1.98
CA SER A 299 -13.18 3.64 -1.77
C SER A 299 -12.86 4.94 -2.53
N GLN A 300 -13.54 5.25 -3.64
CA GLN A 300 -13.32 6.51 -4.36
C GLN A 300 -13.84 7.73 -3.59
N LEU A 301 -14.84 7.53 -2.72
CA LEU A 301 -15.46 8.61 -1.95
C LEU A 301 -14.71 8.89 -0.65
N LEU A 302 -14.21 7.84 0.02
CA LEU A 302 -13.60 7.93 1.34
C LEU A 302 -12.08 7.77 1.33
N SER A 303 -11.47 7.39 0.19
CA SER A 303 -10.12 6.83 0.07
C SER A 303 -10.00 5.42 0.68
N ASN A 304 -8.91 4.71 0.34
CA ASN A 304 -8.71 3.29 0.68
C ASN A 304 -8.74 3.02 2.19
N VAL A 305 -8.00 3.78 2.98
CA VAL A 305 -7.86 3.50 4.41
C VAL A 305 -9.16 3.75 5.19
N PRO A 306 -9.82 4.92 5.07
CA PRO A 306 -11.03 5.19 5.83
C PRO A 306 -12.18 4.27 5.41
N PHE A 307 -12.32 3.97 4.11
CA PHE A 307 -13.26 2.98 3.61
C PHE A 307 -13.00 1.61 4.26
N THR A 308 -11.76 1.12 4.24
CA THR A 308 -11.43 -0.19 4.80
C THR A 308 -11.75 -0.28 6.28
N LYS A 309 -11.48 0.77 7.08
CA LYS A 309 -11.84 0.76 8.51
C LYS A 309 -13.35 0.59 8.71
N LEU A 310 -14.13 1.36 7.97
CA LEU A 310 -15.59 1.36 8.09
C LEU A 310 -16.18 0.04 7.57
N PHE A 311 -15.64 -0.49 6.47
CA PHE A 311 -16.12 -1.74 5.89
C PHE A 311 -15.72 -2.97 6.71
N LEU A 312 -14.55 -2.95 7.37
CA LEU A 312 -14.15 -3.96 8.35
C LEU A 312 -15.18 -4.06 9.49
N ASP A 313 -15.59 -2.93 10.07
CA ASP A 313 -16.59 -2.90 11.13
C ASP A 313 -17.95 -3.38 10.61
N TYR A 314 -18.33 -2.95 9.40
CA TYR A 314 -19.56 -3.39 8.76
C TYR A 314 -19.60 -4.91 8.54
N MET A 315 -18.55 -5.50 7.97
CA MET A 315 -18.45 -6.95 7.79
C MET A 315 -18.56 -7.68 9.13
N LYS A 316 -17.93 -7.19 10.21
CA LYS A 316 -18.11 -7.81 11.54
C LYS A 316 -19.57 -7.81 11.99
N THR A 317 -20.33 -6.74 11.73
CA THR A 317 -21.78 -6.71 12.05
C THR A 317 -22.61 -7.69 11.23
N LEU A 318 -22.17 -8.04 10.02
CA LEU A 318 -22.80 -9.06 9.18
C LEU A 318 -22.44 -10.50 9.61
N GLY A 319 -21.59 -10.68 10.61
CA GLY A 319 -21.19 -11.99 11.12
C GLY A 319 -19.94 -12.58 10.47
N TYR A 320 -19.09 -11.76 9.85
CA TYR A 320 -17.77 -12.20 9.42
C TYR A 320 -16.85 -12.42 10.62
N THR A 321 -16.19 -13.56 10.65
CA THR A 321 -15.32 -14.01 11.74
C THR A 321 -13.86 -14.10 11.25
N PRO A 322 -12.89 -14.27 12.17
CA PRO A 322 -11.49 -14.52 11.81
C PRO A 322 -11.25 -15.67 10.81
N SER A 323 -12.18 -16.64 10.72
CA SER A 323 -12.05 -17.78 9.80
C SER A 323 -12.47 -17.47 8.37
N ASP A 324 -13.15 -16.34 8.11
CA ASP A 324 -13.54 -15.91 6.76
C ASP A 324 -12.36 -15.27 5.99
N VAL A 325 -11.22 -15.97 5.97
CA VAL A 325 -9.94 -15.50 5.40
C VAL A 325 -10.12 -14.97 3.98
N ASN A 326 -10.87 -15.69 3.14
CA ASN A 326 -11.09 -15.33 1.74
C ASN A 326 -11.76 -13.96 1.59
N SER A 327 -12.70 -13.64 2.48
CA SER A 327 -13.43 -12.37 2.47
C SER A 327 -12.54 -11.21 2.94
N TRP A 328 -11.69 -11.44 3.94
CA TRP A 328 -10.68 -10.46 4.39
C TRP A 328 -9.60 -10.20 3.34
N ILE A 329 -9.10 -11.25 2.69
CA ILE A 329 -8.15 -11.15 1.58
C ILE A 329 -8.79 -10.43 0.38
N THR A 330 -10.07 -10.70 0.11
CA THR A 330 -10.82 -9.98 -0.94
C THR A 330 -10.91 -8.49 -0.62
N LEU A 331 -11.23 -8.13 0.64
CA LEU A 331 -11.26 -6.73 1.04
C LEU A 331 -9.89 -6.07 0.88
N ALA A 332 -8.80 -6.74 1.28
CA ALA A 332 -7.44 -6.22 1.16
C ALA A 332 -7.06 -5.96 -0.30
N MET A 333 -7.33 -6.93 -1.17
CA MET A 333 -7.11 -6.80 -2.60
C MET A 333 -7.98 -5.70 -3.21
N ALA A 334 -9.30 -5.77 -3.03
CA ALA A 334 -10.22 -4.88 -3.72
C ALA A 334 -10.10 -3.43 -3.26
N SER A 335 -9.95 -3.18 -1.95
CA SER A 335 -9.75 -1.83 -1.43
C SER A 335 -8.43 -1.22 -1.90
N THR A 336 -7.35 -2.02 -1.99
CA THR A 336 -6.06 -1.52 -2.49
C THR A 336 -6.11 -1.24 -4.00
N ILE A 337 -6.60 -2.19 -4.80
CA ILE A 337 -6.64 -2.07 -6.26
C ILE A 337 -7.64 -0.99 -6.72
N ALA A 338 -8.71 -0.74 -5.96
CA ALA A 338 -9.59 0.40 -6.18
C ALA A 338 -8.84 1.75 -6.17
N GLY A 339 -7.71 1.85 -5.47
CA GLY A 339 -6.86 3.04 -5.47
C GLY A 339 -6.34 3.43 -6.85
N ASN A 340 -6.26 2.50 -7.81
CA ASN A 340 -5.82 2.78 -9.18
C ASN A 340 -6.94 3.29 -10.09
N LEU A 341 -8.19 3.31 -9.64
CA LEU A 341 -9.33 3.68 -10.48
C LEU A 341 -9.35 5.19 -10.79
N THR A 342 -9.00 6.02 -9.81
CA THR A 342 -8.98 7.49 -9.94
C THR A 342 -7.73 8.08 -9.31
N LEU A 343 -7.40 9.32 -9.70
CA LEU A 343 -6.25 10.05 -9.14
C LEU A 343 -6.36 10.24 -7.62
N LEU A 344 -7.58 10.37 -7.10
CA LEU A 344 -7.85 10.56 -5.66
C LEU A 344 -8.00 9.25 -4.89
N GLY A 345 -7.97 8.10 -5.57
CA GLY A 345 -8.18 6.79 -4.95
C GLY A 345 -7.09 6.42 -3.94
N ALA A 346 -5.85 6.86 -4.18
CA ALA A 346 -4.72 6.63 -3.29
C ALA A 346 -3.89 7.90 -3.10
N ALA A 347 -3.38 8.11 -1.87
CA ALA A 347 -2.50 9.25 -1.56
C ALA A 347 -1.23 9.24 -2.41
N SER A 348 -0.66 8.06 -2.67
CA SER A 348 0.52 7.89 -3.52
C SER A 348 0.33 8.38 -4.95
N ASN A 349 -0.87 8.26 -5.53
CA ASN A 349 -1.15 8.81 -6.85
C ASN A 349 -0.97 10.33 -6.85
N ILE A 350 -1.50 11.01 -5.82
CA ILE A 350 -1.37 12.46 -5.66
C ILE A 350 0.09 12.83 -5.47
N ILE A 351 0.83 12.12 -4.61
CA ILE A 351 2.26 12.36 -4.37
C ILE A 351 3.06 12.27 -5.68
N ILE A 352 2.86 11.21 -6.47
CA ILE A 352 3.60 10.99 -7.70
C ILE A 352 3.32 12.08 -8.74
N ILE A 353 2.05 12.48 -8.89
CA ILE A 353 1.67 13.54 -9.83
C ILE A 353 2.12 14.92 -9.34
N GLU A 354 2.04 15.20 -8.03
CA GLU A 354 2.58 16.43 -7.44
C GLU A 354 4.07 16.58 -7.71
N VAL A 355 4.84 15.49 -7.59
CA VAL A 355 6.28 15.51 -7.92
C VAL A 355 6.50 15.70 -9.42
N LEU A 356 5.66 15.09 -10.28
CA LEU A 356 5.71 15.30 -11.73
C LEU A 356 5.52 16.78 -12.10
N GLU A 357 4.54 17.42 -11.47
CA GLU A 357 4.16 18.80 -11.73
C GLU A 357 5.16 19.80 -11.16
N SER A 358 5.44 19.69 -9.85
CA SER A 358 6.30 20.63 -9.13
C SER A 358 7.77 20.57 -9.57
N ARG A 359 8.30 19.39 -9.93
CA ARG A 359 9.73 19.22 -10.25
C ARG A 359 10.03 19.13 -11.73
N TYR A 360 9.09 18.64 -12.54
CA TYR A 360 9.35 18.35 -13.94
C TYR A 360 8.44 19.09 -14.92
N GLY A 361 7.51 19.94 -14.42
CA GLY A 361 6.68 20.82 -15.25
C GLY A 361 5.70 20.09 -16.17
N GLU A 362 5.38 18.83 -15.85
CA GLU A 362 4.43 17.99 -16.57
C GLU A 362 3.31 17.58 -15.63
N THR A 363 2.12 17.26 -16.14
CA THR A 363 1.02 16.79 -15.29
C THR A 363 0.21 15.73 -16.00
N VAL A 364 -0.54 14.95 -15.22
CA VAL A 364 -1.53 14.00 -15.71
C VAL A 364 -2.90 14.42 -15.20
N SER A 365 -3.81 14.70 -16.13
CA SER A 365 -5.16 15.11 -15.75
C SER A 365 -5.93 13.97 -15.07
N PHE A 366 -6.89 14.32 -14.21
CA PHE A 366 -7.79 13.35 -13.57
C PHE A 366 -8.44 12.39 -14.59
N LYS A 367 -8.88 12.92 -15.74
CA LYS A 367 -9.53 12.15 -16.81
C LYS A 367 -8.57 11.20 -17.49
N GLU A 368 -7.33 11.63 -17.75
CA GLU A 368 -6.29 10.78 -18.35
C GLU A 368 -5.91 9.64 -17.41
N PHE A 369 -5.67 9.96 -16.13
CA PHE A 369 -5.38 8.97 -15.10
C PHE A 369 -6.52 7.94 -15.00
N SER A 370 -7.76 8.40 -14.83
CA SER A 370 -8.93 7.50 -14.67
C SER A 370 -9.22 6.70 -15.94
N LYS A 371 -8.95 7.29 -17.12
CA LYS A 371 -8.71 6.66 -18.43
C LYS A 371 -8.10 5.26 -18.29
N ILE A 372 -6.84 5.30 -17.91
CA ILE A 372 -5.94 4.16 -17.94
C ILE A 372 -6.12 3.34 -16.67
N GLY A 373 -6.34 4.01 -15.54
CA GLY A 373 -6.64 3.44 -14.24
C GLY A 373 -7.82 2.48 -14.28
N MET A 374 -8.91 2.82 -14.99
CA MET A 374 -10.04 1.91 -15.18
C MET A 374 -9.66 0.64 -15.93
N ILE A 375 -8.88 0.74 -17.02
CA ILE A 375 -8.44 -0.42 -17.80
C ILE A 375 -7.54 -1.33 -16.94
N VAL A 376 -6.56 -0.73 -16.27
CA VAL A 376 -5.62 -1.44 -15.38
C VAL A 376 -6.36 -2.10 -14.22
N THR A 377 -7.27 -1.38 -13.56
CA THR A 377 -8.05 -1.88 -12.42
C THR A 377 -8.92 -3.07 -12.82
N LEU A 378 -9.65 -2.98 -13.93
CA LEU A 378 -10.51 -4.08 -14.40
C LEU A 378 -9.70 -5.33 -14.75
N VAL A 379 -8.57 -5.19 -15.43
CA VAL A 379 -7.69 -6.31 -15.77
C VAL A 379 -7.10 -6.93 -14.50
N ASN A 380 -6.63 -6.09 -13.58
CA ASN A 380 -6.04 -6.57 -12.33
C ASN A 380 -7.05 -7.35 -11.48
N ILE A 381 -8.27 -6.83 -11.36
CA ILE A 381 -9.36 -7.52 -10.66
C ILE A 381 -9.69 -8.83 -11.36
N ALA A 382 -9.72 -8.88 -12.69
CA ALA A 382 -9.97 -10.13 -13.40
C ALA A 382 -8.90 -11.20 -13.06
N VAL A 383 -7.61 -10.81 -13.04
CA VAL A 383 -6.52 -11.71 -12.63
C VAL A 383 -6.69 -12.15 -11.19
N TYR A 384 -6.90 -11.23 -10.25
CA TYR A 384 -7.12 -11.60 -8.84
C TYR A 384 -8.34 -12.50 -8.66
N THR A 385 -9.44 -12.25 -9.38
CA THR A 385 -10.67 -13.05 -9.33
C THR A 385 -10.37 -14.50 -9.69
N ILE A 386 -9.62 -14.73 -10.78
CA ILE A 386 -9.25 -16.09 -11.20
C ILE A 386 -8.47 -16.80 -10.09
N PHE A 387 -7.45 -16.15 -9.53
CA PHE A 387 -6.60 -16.79 -8.51
C PHE A 387 -7.32 -16.99 -7.17
N ILE A 388 -8.04 -15.98 -6.70
CA ILE A 388 -8.74 -16.05 -5.40
C ILE A 388 -9.84 -17.10 -5.47
N LEU A 389 -10.63 -17.17 -6.54
CA LEU A 389 -11.69 -18.19 -6.67
C LEU A 389 -11.17 -19.62 -6.86
N LEU A 390 -9.94 -19.79 -7.38
CA LEU A 390 -9.33 -21.12 -7.59
C LEU A 390 -8.57 -21.64 -6.36
N LEU A 391 -8.07 -20.76 -5.49
CA LEU A 391 -7.28 -21.11 -4.32
C LEU A 391 -8.14 -21.36 -3.05
N THR A 392 -9.46 -21.27 -3.19
CA THR A 392 -10.49 -21.38 -2.15
C THR A 392 -11.46 -22.47 -2.50
#